data_AF-A0A3B0UV46-F1
#
_entry.id   AF-A0A3B0UV46-F1
#
_cell.length_a   1.000
_cell.length_b   1.000
_cell.length_c   1.000
_cell.angle_alpha   90.00
_cell.angle_beta   90.00
_cell.angle_gamma   90.00
#
_symmetry.space_group_name_H-M   'P 1'
#
loop_
_entity.id
_entity.type
_entity.pdbx_description
1 polymer ?
#
loop_
_entity_poly.entity_id
_entity_poly.type
_entity_poly.pdbx_seq_one_letter_code
_entity_poly.pdbx_strand_id
1 'polypeptide(L)'
;MSAQNFDQLFNVEVLQRLLPPERTDEFFEALFGDASEGAYDISLEFESHDQDKSLNFAILLQQRSGQCLVCSLTRGLPQVFSRHP
;
A
#
# COMPACT_ATOMS: atom_id res chain seq x y z
N MET A 1 -27.25 15.20 13.31
CA MET A 1 -26.36 14.70 12.24
C MET A 1 -26.63 13.22 12.14
N SER A 2 -27.32 12.79 11.08
CA SER A 2 -27.69 11.39 10.87
C SER A 2 -26.41 10.55 10.88
N ALA A 3 -26.42 9.41 11.56
CA ALA A 3 -25.34 8.43 11.47
C ALA A 3 -25.16 8.10 9.99
N GLN A 4 -24.17 8.72 9.37
CA GLN A 4 -23.83 8.48 7.98
C GLN A 4 -23.35 7.03 7.93
N ASN A 5 -23.91 6.25 7.02
CA ASN A 5 -23.53 4.87 6.83
C ASN A 5 -22.11 4.85 6.26
N PHE A 6 -21.10 4.89 7.15
CA PHE A 6 -19.70 4.98 6.77
C PHE A 6 -19.26 3.77 5.95
N ASP A 7 -19.88 2.61 6.11
CA ASP A 7 -19.65 1.43 5.27
C ASP A 7 -20.05 1.68 3.81
N GLN A 8 -21.13 2.44 3.57
CA GLN A 8 -21.52 2.85 2.22
C GLN A 8 -20.59 3.94 1.66
N LEU A 9 -20.11 4.84 2.51
CA LEU A 9 -19.24 5.94 2.10
C LEU A 9 -17.82 5.44 1.78
N PHE A 10 -17.29 4.50 2.56
CA PHE A 10 -15.96 3.91 2.39
C PHE A 10 -16.05 2.51 1.78
N ASN A 11 -16.85 2.40 0.71
CA ASN A 11 -16.88 1.20 -0.11
C ASN A 11 -15.56 1.05 -0.90
N VAL A 12 -15.40 -0.14 -1.51
CA VAL A 12 -14.19 -0.51 -2.27
C VAL A 12 -13.82 0.52 -3.34
N GLU A 13 -14.79 1.05 -4.10
CA GLU A 13 -14.50 2.04 -5.16
C GLU A 13 -14.00 3.37 -4.61
N VAL A 14 -14.45 3.77 -3.42
CA VAL A 14 -13.96 4.98 -2.76
C VAL A 14 -12.56 4.73 -2.20
N LEU A 15 -12.35 3.59 -1.53
CA LEU A 15 -11.05 3.22 -0.96
C LEU A 15 -9.97 3.10 -2.05
N GLN A 16 -10.29 2.49 -3.19
CA GLN A 16 -9.38 2.42 -4.35
C GLN A 16 -9.10 3.78 -4.99
N ARG A 17 -10.01 4.76 -4.89
CA ARG A 17 -9.72 6.13 -5.33
C ARG A 17 -8.86 6.90 -4.33
N LEU A 18 -9.00 6.62 -3.04
CA LEU A 18 -8.20 7.23 -1.98
C LEU A 18 -6.76 6.71 -1.98
N LEU A 19 -6.59 5.39 -2.16
CA LEU A 19 -5.29 4.75 -2.33
C LEU A 19 -5.31 3.86 -3.60
N PRO A 20 -5.05 4.47 -4.77
CA PRO A 20 -4.99 3.75 -6.03
C PRO A 20 -3.88 2.68 -6.02
N PRO A 21 -4.08 1.53 -6.68
CA PRO A 21 -3.07 0.49 -6.76
C PRO A 21 -1.76 1.01 -7.39
N GLU A 22 -1.83 1.97 -8.32
CA GLU A 22 -0.67 2.59 -8.96
C GLU A 22 0.23 3.31 -7.95
N ARG A 23 -0.32 3.78 -6.82
CA ARG A 23 0.49 4.39 -5.74
C ARG A 23 1.45 3.38 -5.13
N THR A 24 1.10 2.10 -5.12
CA THR A 24 2.02 1.05 -4.67
C THR A 24 3.22 0.94 -5.60
N ASP A 25 2.99 0.95 -6.90
CA ASP A 25 4.07 0.91 -7.89
C ASP A 25 4.95 2.16 -7.81
N GLU A 26 4.35 3.35 -7.75
CA GLU A 26 5.09 4.60 -7.56
C GLU A 26 5.95 4.60 -6.28
N PHE A 27 5.42 4.04 -5.19
CA PHE A 27 6.14 3.92 -3.92
C PHE A 27 7.37 3.02 -4.05
N PHE A 28 7.23 1.84 -4.67
CA PHE A 28 8.36 0.93 -4.84
C PHE A 28 9.35 1.38 -5.91
N GLU A 29 8.89 2.03 -6.97
CA GLU A 29 9.74 2.70 -7.95
C GLU A 29 10.60 3.78 -7.28
N ALA A 30 10.03 4.60 -6.40
CA ALA A 30 10.78 5.63 -5.69
C ALA A 30 11.81 5.04 -4.69
N LEU A 31 11.51 3.88 -4.09
CA LEU A 31 12.40 3.23 -3.12
C LEU A 31 13.52 2.41 -3.77
N PHE A 32 13.21 1.71 -4.85
CA PHE A 32 14.10 0.70 -5.46
C PHE A 32 14.54 1.04 -6.88
N GLY A 33 13.87 1.99 -7.55
CA GLY A 33 14.08 2.30 -8.96
C GLY A 33 13.46 1.28 -9.92
N ASP A 34 12.65 0.36 -9.38
CA ASP A 34 11.85 -0.61 -10.13
C ASP A 34 10.67 -1.05 -9.25
N ALA A 35 9.45 -0.71 -9.66
CA ALA A 35 8.20 -1.13 -8.98
C ALA A 35 8.07 -2.67 -8.83
N SER A 36 8.68 -3.44 -9.73
CA SER A 36 8.69 -4.91 -9.67
C SER A 36 9.61 -5.49 -8.58
N GLU A 37 10.39 -4.66 -7.88
CA GLU A 37 11.11 -5.11 -6.69
C GLU A 37 10.26 -5.06 -5.41
N GLY A 38 9.09 -4.41 -5.47
CA GLY A 38 8.13 -4.36 -4.37
C GLY A 38 7.54 -5.73 -4.05
N ALA A 39 7.49 -6.12 -2.77
CA ALA A 39 6.98 -7.43 -2.36
C ALA A 39 5.45 -7.49 -2.17
N TYR A 40 4.76 -6.35 -2.18
CA TYR A 40 3.35 -6.25 -1.81
C TYR A 40 2.58 -5.31 -2.74
N ASP A 41 1.30 -5.59 -2.93
CA ASP A 41 0.28 -4.60 -3.27
C ASP A 41 -0.26 -3.97 -1.98
N ILE A 42 -0.39 -2.64 -1.96
CA ILE A 42 -0.85 -1.88 -0.79
C ILE A 42 -2.25 -1.35 -1.08
N SER A 43 -3.20 -1.63 -0.20
CA SER A 43 -4.55 -1.10 -0.30
C SER A 43 -5.08 -0.59 1.04
N LEU A 44 -6.17 0.18 0.99
CA LEU A 44 -6.84 0.71 2.17
C LEU A 44 -8.13 -0.08 2.42
N GLU A 45 -8.38 -0.41 3.68
CA GLU A 45 -9.64 -1.02 4.13
C GLU A 45 -10.26 -0.16 5.25
N PHE A 46 -11.57 0.04 5.21
CA PHE A 46 -12.30 0.65 6.31
C PHE A 46 -12.71 -0.44 7.30
N GLU A 47 -12.29 -0.30 8.56
CA GLU A 47 -12.57 -1.31 9.59
C GLU A 47 -13.77 -0.92 10.44
N SER A 48 -13.77 0.29 10.97
CA SER A 48 -14.82 0.74 11.88
C SER A 48 -14.81 2.25 12.06
N HIS A 49 -15.88 2.75 12.65
CA HIS A 49 -15.90 4.08 13.27
C HIS A 49 -16.17 3.92 14.77
N ASP A 50 -15.56 4.78 15.59
CA ASP A 50 -15.80 4.77 17.03
C ASP A 50 -16.90 5.77 17.45
N GLN A 51 -17.21 5.80 18.74
CA GLN A 51 -18.13 6.78 19.33
C GLN A 51 -17.48 8.17 19.50
N ASP A 52 -16.16 8.25 19.41
CA ASP A 52 -15.34 9.44 19.61
C ASP A 52 -15.06 10.22 18.31
N LYS A 53 -15.78 9.89 17.23
CA LYS A 53 -15.71 10.51 15.89
C LYS A 53 -14.40 10.21 15.14
N SER A 54 -13.73 9.12 15.48
CA SER A 54 -12.60 8.59 14.71
C SER A 54 -13.07 7.55 13.71
N LEU A 55 -12.33 7.45 12.61
CA LEU A 55 -12.48 6.44 11.58
C LEU A 55 -11.21 5.60 11.56
N ASN A 56 -11.37 4.28 11.65
CA ASN A 56 -10.27 3.33 11.64
C ASN A 56 -10.14 2.72 10.24
N PHE A 57 -8.93 2.81 9.70
CA PHE A 57 -8.57 2.20 8.44
C PHE A 57 -7.33 1.35 8.61
N ALA A 58 -7.31 0.21 7.93
CA ALA A 58 -6.16 -0.66 7.84
C ALA A 58 -5.44 -0.46 6.50
N ILE A 59 -4.11 -0.54 6.54
CA ILE A 59 -3.28 -0.73 5.35
C ILE A 59 -3.12 -2.23 5.16
N LEU A 60 -3.73 -2.76 4.10
CA LEU A 60 -3.59 -4.16 3.73
C LEU A 60 -2.38 -4.34 2.83
N LEU A 61 -1.56 -5.34 3.14
CA LEU A 61 -0.38 -5.72 2.38
C LEU A 61 -0.63 -7.10 1.75
N GLN A 62 -0.87 -7.14 0.46
CA GLN A 62 -1.10 -8.38 -0.28
C GLN A 62 0.19 -8.78 -1.00
N GLN A 63 0.77 -9.93 -0.67
CA GLN A 63 2.04 -10.32 -1.25
C GLN A 63 1.92 -10.56 -2.76
N ARG A 64 2.83 -9.98 -3.54
CA ARG A 64 2.93 -10.21 -4.99
C ARG A 64 3.50 -11.61 -5.27
N SER A 65 3.00 -12.25 -6.33
CA SER A 65 3.45 -13.58 -6.72
C SER A 65 4.95 -13.59 -7.05
N GLY A 66 5.72 -14.46 -6.39
CA GLY A 66 7.16 -14.59 -6.64
C GLY A 66 8.04 -13.47 -6.05
N GLN A 67 7.45 -12.49 -5.33
CA GLN A 67 8.16 -11.44 -4.62
C GLN A 67 7.84 -11.58 -3.12
N CYS A 68 8.78 -12.14 -2.38
CA CYS A 68 8.69 -12.25 -0.93
C CYS A 68 9.51 -11.15 -0.26
N LEU A 69 9.18 -10.75 0.98
CA LEU A 69 9.96 -9.75 1.72
C LEU A 69 11.46 -10.13 1.82
N VAL A 70 11.76 -11.42 1.94
CA VAL A 70 13.15 -11.93 1.94
C VAL A 70 13.81 -11.81 0.56
N CYS A 71 13.01 -11.95 -0.50
CA CYS A 71 13.44 -11.89 -1.89
C CYS A 71 13.76 -10.44 -2.28
N SER A 72 12.96 -9.45 -1.85
CA SER A 72 13.26 -8.03 -2.10
C SER A 72 14.51 -7.57 -1.32
N LEU A 73 14.72 -8.06 -0.10
CA LEU A 73 15.93 -7.79 0.69
C LEU A 73 17.21 -8.42 0.12
N THR A 74 17.10 -9.48 -0.67
CA THR A 74 18.25 -10.17 -1.30
C THR A 74 18.52 -9.71 -2.73
N ARG A 75 17.54 -9.09 -3.41
CA ARG A 75 17.68 -8.53 -4.76
C ARG A 75 18.21 -7.08 -4.77
N GLY A 76 18.06 -6.34 -3.66
CA GLY A 76 18.46 -4.92 -3.53
C GLY A 76 19.90 -4.60 -3.10
N LEU A 77 20.80 -5.58 -2.96
CA LEU A 77 22.24 -5.35 -2.70
C LEU A 77 23.05 -6.19 -3.71
N PRO A 78 23.74 -5.63 -4.74
CA PRO A 78 24.75 -4.57 -4.58
C PRO A 78 24.95 -3.63 -5.80
N GLN A 79 23.94 -3.33 -6.64
CA GLN A 79 24.16 -2.45 -7.81
C GLN A 79 24.00 -0.94 -7.54
N VAL A 80 23.16 -0.57 -6.57
CA VAL A 80 22.99 0.83 -6.14
C VAL A 80 24.24 1.43 -5.48
N PHE A 81 25.14 0.60 -4.93
CA PHE A 81 26.42 1.05 -4.39
C PHE A 81 27.51 1.29 -5.46
N SER A 82 27.26 0.93 -6.73
CA SER A 82 28.22 1.16 -7.83
C SER A 82 28.07 2.54 -8.48
N ARG A 83 27.06 3.32 -8.07
CA ARG A 83 26.84 4.70 -8.53
C ARG A 83 27.36 5.69 -7.50
N HIS A 84 28.68 5.71 -7.29
CA HIS A 84 29.36 6.86 -6.69
C HIS A 84 30.67 7.11 -7.46
N PRO A 85 30.90 8.32 -7.99
CA PRO A 85 32.22 8.69 -8.52
C PRO A 85 33.28 8.74 -7.42
#